data_AF-A0A4U5NU50-F1
#
_entry.id   AF-A0A4U5NU50-F1
#
_cell.length_a   1.000
_cell.length_b   1.000
_cell.length_c   1.000
_cell.angle_alpha   90.00
_cell.angle_beta   90.00
_cell.angle_gamma   90.00
#
_symmetry.space_group_name_H-M   'P 1'
#
loop_
_entity.id
_entity.type
_entity.pdbx_description
1 polymer ?
#
loop_
_entity_poly.entity_id
_entity_poly.type
_entity_poly.pdbx_seq_one_letter_code
_entity_poly.pdbx_strand_id
1 'polypeptide(L)'
;MPPPAICRLLLLLGLFLAGIEAQGIVPMFPIAPPITVWHCGTDYYPLSSGVSNKLFGMACRADSTKAMINQCCLSHDRCYCEHSLSRLACDESFCACLRSVTQGDNWFCRVVVMETTCFLASKFGTDPYGNCPALFLERIGLRPGMWK
;
A
#
# COMPACT_ATOMS: atom_id res chain seq x y z
N MET A 1 -50.84 -26.87 10.35
CA MET A 1 -49.93 -26.14 11.24
C MET A 1 -49.23 -27.13 12.17
N PRO A 2 -47.95 -27.47 11.92
CA PRO A 2 -47.07 -28.11 12.90
C PRO A 2 -46.10 -27.08 13.55
N PRO A 3 -45.51 -27.39 14.73
CA PRO A 3 -44.89 -26.40 15.63
C PRO A 3 -43.41 -26.05 15.29
N PRO A 4 -42.88 -24.92 15.81
CA PRO A 4 -41.71 -24.23 15.26
C PRO A 4 -40.33 -24.68 15.77
N ALA A 5 -40.22 -25.79 16.52
CA ALA A 5 -38.96 -26.13 17.22
C ALA A 5 -38.04 -27.12 16.46
N ILE A 6 -38.54 -27.85 15.46
CA ILE A 6 -37.76 -28.90 14.78
C ILE A 6 -36.92 -28.35 13.61
N CYS A 7 -37.26 -27.16 13.11
CA CYS A 7 -36.63 -26.60 11.91
C CYS A 7 -35.25 -25.96 12.14
N ARG A 8 -34.84 -25.71 13.39
CA ARG A 8 -33.55 -25.05 13.70
C ARG A 8 -32.36 -25.99 13.87
N LEU A 9 -32.58 -27.29 14.14
CA LEU A 9 -31.48 -28.23 14.37
C LEU A 9 -30.94 -28.88 13.08
N LEU A 10 -31.77 -28.97 12.03
CA LEU A 10 -31.36 -29.50 10.72
C LEU A 10 -30.59 -28.50 9.86
N LEU A 11 -30.70 -27.20 10.12
CA LEU A 11 -29.96 -26.17 9.37
C LEU A 11 -28.47 -26.10 9.74
N LEU A 12 -28.09 -26.56 10.93
CA LEU A 12 -26.71 -26.47 11.43
C LEU A 12 -25.83 -27.68 11.06
N LEU A 13 -26.43 -28.79 10.61
CA LEU A 13 -25.69 -29.97 10.13
C LEU A 13 -25.52 -29.99 8.59
N GLY A 14 -26.23 -29.13 7.85
CA GLY A 14 -26.18 -29.09 6.38
C GLY A 14 -25.16 -28.11 5.77
N LEU A 15 -24.53 -27.23 6.56
CA LEU A 15 -23.61 -26.20 6.04
C LEU A 15 -22.14 -26.62 6.01
N PHE A 16 -21.81 -27.85 6.42
CA PHE A 16 -20.42 -28.34 6.46
C PHE A 16 -20.01 -29.22 5.25
N LEU A 17 -20.86 -29.40 4.23
CA LEU A 17 -20.55 -30.23 3.06
C LEU A 17 -20.93 -29.60 1.71
N ALA A 18 -20.74 -28.29 1.56
CA ALA A 18 -20.76 -27.64 0.23
C ALA A 18 -19.43 -26.93 -0.02
N GLY A 19 -18.34 -27.69 0.09
CA GLY A 19 -17.10 -27.38 -0.59
C GLY A 19 -17.14 -27.94 -2.00
N ILE A 20 -16.43 -27.24 -2.89
CA ILE A 20 -15.91 -27.65 -4.20
C ILE A 20 -16.64 -27.06 -5.43
N GLU A 21 -15.84 -26.30 -6.20
CA GLU A 21 -15.92 -26.00 -7.64
C GLU A 21 -16.88 -24.93 -8.18
N ALA A 22 -16.34 -23.71 -8.29
CA ALA A 22 -16.52 -22.90 -9.50
C ALA A 22 -15.27 -22.03 -9.72
N GLN A 23 -14.30 -22.55 -10.47
CA GLN A 23 -13.24 -21.74 -11.06
C GLN A 23 -13.85 -20.94 -12.23
N GLY A 24 -14.47 -19.81 -11.89
CA GLY A 24 -14.94 -18.83 -12.86
C GLY A 24 -13.84 -17.83 -13.18
N ILE A 25 -13.48 -17.74 -14.45
CA ILE A 25 -12.53 -16.79 -15.02
C ILE A 25 -13.01 -15.36 -14.69
N VAL A 26 -12.41 -14.71 -13.70
CA VAL A 26 -12.60 -13.29 -13.45
C VAL A 26 -11.77 -12.48 -14.45
N PRO A 27 -12.32 -11.45 -15.11
CA PRO A 27 -11.58 -10.63 -16.06
C PRO A 27 -10.41 -9.96 -15.35
N MET A 28 -9.23 -10.15 -15.93
CA MET A 28 -7.91 -9.68 -15.50
C MET A 28 -7.79 -8.15 -15.61
N PHE A 29 -8.53 -7.40 -14.78
CA PHE A 29 -8.21 -6.01 -14.49
C PHE A 29 -7.02 -5.95 -13.51
N PRO A 30 -6.15 -4.92 -13.56
CA PRO A 30 -5.02 -4.83 -12.65
C PRO A 30 -5.55 -4.69 -11.22
N ILE A 31 -5.34 -5.74 -10.42
CA ILE A 31 -5.60 -5.71 -8.99
C ILE A 31 -4.63 -4.68 -8.43
N ALA A 32 -5.13 -3.49 -8.09
CA ALA A 32 -4.37 -2.58 -7.25
C ALA A 32 -3.93 -3.37 -6.00
N PRO A 33 -2.65 -3.33 -5.61
CA PRO A 33 -2.18 -4.11 -4.49
C PRO A 33 -3.02 -3.74 -3.26
N PRO A 34 -3.40 -4.71 -2.42
CA PRO A 34 -4.18 -4.41 -1.24
C PRO A 34 -3.40 -3.43 -0.38
N ILE A 35 -4.06 -2.34 0.05
CA ILE A 35 -3.50 -1.25 0.87
C ILE A 35 -2.94 -1.77 2.22
N THR A 36 -3.15 -3.04 2.53
CA THR A 36 -2.61 -3.76 3.68
C THR A 36 -1.10 -4.00 3.58
N VAL A 37 -0.51 -3.94 2.39
CA VAL A 37 0.95 -4.00 2.20
C VAL A 37 1.54 -2.62 2.48
N TRP A 38 2.56 -2.56 3.32
CA TRP A 38 3.27 -1.32 3.59
C TRP A 38 4.34 -1.05 2.52
N HIS A 39 4.28 0.13 1.91
CA HIS A 39 5.07 0.54 0.75
C HIS A 39 6.13 1.60 1.08
N CYS A 40 6.04 2.30 2.21
CA CYS A 40 7.05 3.30 2.52
C CYS A 40 8.38 2.64 2.94
N GLY A 41 9.46 2.94 2.22
CA GLY A 41 10.78 2.39 2.47
C GLY A 41 11.24 1.48 1.33
N THR A 42 12.29 0.72 1.59
CA THR A 42 12.87 -0.25 0.66
C THR A 42 13.19 -1.56 1.37
N ASP A 43 13.10 -2.65 0.62
CA ASP A 43 13.50 -3.97 1.10
C ASP A 43 14.95 -4.32 0.74
N TYR A 44 15.62 -3.46 -0.06
CA TYR A 44 17.06 -3.58 -0.31
C TYR A 44 17.87 -3.45 0.98
N TYR A 45 17.38 -2.61 1.90
CA TYR A 45 17.85 -2.54 3.28
C TYR A 45 16.68 -3.00 4.16
N PRO A 46 16.70 -4.25 4.68
CA PRO A 46 15.59 -4.85 5.45
C PRO A 46 15.21 -4.08 6.73
N LEU A 47 15.95 -3.03 7.05
CA LEU A 47 15.71 -2.10 8.14
C LEU A 47 14.81 -0.92 7.78
N SER A 48 14.34 -0.72 6.54
CA SER A 48 13.64 0.53 6.21
C SER A 48 12.10 0.43 6.12
N SER A 49 11.52 -0.59 5.47
CA SER A 49 10.06 -0.73 5.35
C SER A 49 9.37 -1.12 6.67
N GLY A 50 9.94 -2.06 7.43
CA GLY A 50 9.39 -2.47 8.73
C GLY A 50 9.57 -1.41 9.81
N VAL A 51 10.69 -0.68 9.80
CA VAL A 51 10.96 0.40 10.75
C VAL A 51 10.08 1.60 10.44
N SER A 52 9.94 2.00 9.17
CA SER A 52 9.05 3.09 8.80
C SER A 52 7.61 2.79 9.23
N ASN A 53 7.07 1.60 8.94
CA ASN A 53 5.72 1.20 9.35
C ASN A 53 5.46 1.41 10.85
N LYS A 54 6.43 1.01 11.69
CA LYS A 54 6.37 1.22 13.14
C LYS A 54 6.51 2.69 13.51
N LEU A 55 7.48 3.40 12.94
CA LEU A 55 7.69 4.83 13.21
C LEU A 55 6.44 5.65 12.88
N PHE A 56 5.83 5.45 11.72
CA PHE A 56 4.59 6.14 11.34
C PHE A 56 3.42 5.77 12.25
N GLY A 57 3.32 4.51 12.69
CA GLY A 57 2.31 4.08 13.66
C GLY A 57 2.47 4.67 15.06
N MET A 58 3.71 5.01 15.46
CA MET A 58 3.97 5.70 16.74
C MET A 58 3.85 7.23 16.62
N ALA A 59 4.22 7.76 15.46
CA ALA A 59 4.37 9.20 15.25
C ALA A 59 3.07 9.88 14.83
N CYS A 60 2.18 9.20 14.11
CA CYS A 60 0.90 9.74 13.62
C CYS A 60 -0.25 9.21 14.48
N ARG A 61 -1.24 10.08 14.79
CA ARG A 61 -2.31 9.75 15.75
C ARG A 61 -3.40 8.88 15.14
N ALA A 62 -3.71 9.08 13.86
CA ALA A 62 -4.82 8.41 13.21
C ALA A 62 -4.31 7.31 12.28
N ASP A 63 -4.89 6.11 12.40
CA ASP A 63 -4.62 5.00 11.48
C ASP A 63 -4.95 5.37 10.02
N SER A 64 -5.92 6.26 9.81
CA SER A 64 -6.24 6.81 8.49
C SER A 64 -5.08 7.64 7.91
N THR A 65 -4.37 8.43 8.73
CA THR A 65 -3.18 9.18 8.28
C THR A 65 -2.11 8.22 7.81
N LYS A 66 -1.87 7.15 8.57
CA LYS A 66 -0.90 6.11 8.22
C LYS A 66 -1.25 5.41 6.90
N ALA A 67 -2.53 5.06 6.70
CA ALA A 67 -2.99 4.46 5.45
C ALA A 67 -2.83 5.40 4.25
N MET A 68 -3.09 6.70 4.42
CA MET A 68 -2.90 7.70 3.37
C MET A 68 -1.41 7.95 3.06
N ILE A 69 -0.54 7.96 4.07
CA ILE A 69 0.91 8.02 3.88
C ILE A 69 1.38 6.81 3.05
N ASN A 70 0.89 5.62 3.36
CA ASN A 70 1.19 4.41 2.61
C ASN A 70 0.83 4.55 1.11
N GLN A 71 -0.30 5.19 0.82
CA GLN A 71 -0.72 5.50 -0.55
C GLN A 71 0.21 6.51 -1.24
N CYS A 72 0.69 7.53 -0.52
CA CYS A 72 1.70 8.43 -1.06
C CYS A 72 2.97 7.67 -1.49
N CYS A 73 3.42 6.71 -0.67
CA CYS A 73 4.60 5.88 -0.98
C CYS A 73 4.38 4.96 -2.18
N LEU A 74 3.22 4.29 -2.26
CA LEU A 74 2.87 3.48 -3.43
C LEU A 74 2.86 4.31 -4.73
N SER A 75 2.31 5.53 -4.68
CA SER A 75 2.29 6.41 -5.84
C SER A 75 3.69 6.89 -6.24
N HIS A 76 4.57 7.13 -5.26
CA HIS A 76 5.97 7.52 -5.49
C HIS A 76 6.75 6.39 -6.16
N ASP A 77 6.65 5.17 -5.63
CA ASP A 77 7.29 3.98 -6.18
C ASP A 77 6.86 3.72 -7.63
N ARG A 78 5.56 3.88 -7.92
CA ARG A 78 5.05 3.77 -9.30
C ARG A 78 5.65 4.82 -10.22
N CYS A 79 5.68 6.08 -9.79
CA CYS A 79 6.30 7.16 -10.55
C CYS A 79 7.79 6.85 -10.86
N TYR A 80 8.51 6.30 -9.87
CA TYR A 80 9.90 5.89 -10.01
C TYR A 80 10.11 4.73 -10.98
N CYS A 81 9.12 3.85 -11.17
CA CYS A 81 9.22 2.71 -12.07
C CYS A 81 8.65 2.96 -13.46
N GLU A 82 7.59 3.78 -13.58
CA GLU A 82 6.94 4.09 -14.85
C GLU A 82 7.77 5.05 -15.71
N HIS A 83 8.65 5.86 -15.09
CA HIS A 83 9.55 6.79 -15.79
C HIS A 83 8.83 7.82 -16.68
N SER A 84 7.54 8.03 -16.45
CA SER A 84 6.73 9.03 -17.16
C SER A 84 7.06 10.47 -16.74
N LEU A 85 7.65 10.65 -15.55
CA LEU A 85 8.04 11.93 -14.97
C LEU A 85 9.50 11.88 -14.52
N SER A 86 10.16 13.04 -14.43
CA SER A 86 11.50 13.12 -13.84
C SER A 86 11.48 12.75 -12.36
N ARG A 87 12.62 12.27 -11.83
CA ARG A 87 12.77 11.98 -10.39
C ARG A 87 12.34 13.16 -9.52
N LEU A 88 12.77 14.38 -9.87
CA LEU A 88 12.41 15.58 -9.13
C LEU A 88 10.89 15.79 -9.09
N ALA A 89 10.19 15.59 -10.21
CA ALA A 89 8.74 15.72 -10.26
C ALA A 89 8.01 14.63 -9.44
N CYS A 90 8.54 13.39 -9.44
CA CYS A 90 8.05 12.33 -8.56
C CYS A 90 8.23 12.70 -7.09
N ASP A 91 9.41 13.19 -6.70
CA ASP A 91 9.73 13.59 -5.33
C ASP A 91 8.87 14.77 -4.86
N GLU A 92 8.69 15.80 -5.71
CA GLU A 92 7.83 16.95 -5.41
C GLU A 92 6.37 16.53 -5.19
N SER A 93 5.85 15.66 -6.06
CA SER A 93 4.50 15.13 -5.94
C SER A 93 4.32 14.30 -4.66
N PHE A 94 5.33 13.49 -4.32
CA PHE A 94 5.37 12.72 -3.08
C PHE A 94 5.35 13.62 -1.84
N CYS A 95 6.22 14.63 -1.79
CA CYS A 95 6.28 15.57 -0.67
C CYS A 95 4.99 16.38 -0.53
N ALA A 96 4.35 16.77 -1.65
CA ALA A 96 3.05 17.42 -1.63
C ALA A 96 1.96 16.50 -1.06
N CYS A 97 1.96 15.22 -1.45
CA CYS A 97 1.06 14.20 -0.90
C CYS A 97 1.22 14.08 0.62
N LEU A 98 2.45 13.89 1.11
CA LEU A 98 2.73 13.79 2.55
C LEU A 98 2.26 15.02 3.32
N ARG A 99 2.51 16.22 2.78
CA ARG A 99 2.08 17.49 3.41
C ARG A 99 0.56 17.56 3.53
N SER A 100 -0.16 17.15 2.49
CA SER A 100 -1.63 17.15 2.49
C SER A 100 -2.19 16.16 3.52
N VAL A 101 -1.71 14.92 3.52
CA VAL A 101 -2.28 13.85 4.36
C VAL A 101 -1.93 14.01 5.85
N THR A 102 -0.82 14.70 6.17
CA THR A 102 -0.39 14.93 7.56
C THR A 102 -0.87 16.26 8.15
N GLN A 103 -1.48 17.15 7.36
CA GLN A 103 -1.84 18.51 7.77
C GLN A 103 -2.72 18.56 9.03
N GLY A 104 -3.68 17.63 9.14
CA GLY A 104 -4.60 17.51 10.29
C GLY A 104 -4.07 16.68 11.47
N ASP A 105 -2.89 16.07 11.36
CA ASP A 105 -2.33 15.23 12.42
C ASP A 105 -1.55 16.07 13.46
N ASN A 106 -0.93 15.41 14.42
CA ASN A 106 -0.10 16.03 15.44
C ASN A 106 1.14 16.69 14.81
N TRP A 107 1.75 17.61 15.57
CA TRP A 107 2.90 18.38 15.11
C TRP A 107 4.08 17.50 14.70
N PHE A 108 4.30 16.38 15.39
CA PHE A 108 5.44 15.49 15.15
C PHE A 108 5.26 14.74 13.82
N CYS A 109 4.08 14.18 13.55
CA CYS A 109 3.76 13.58 12.25
C CYS A 109 3.81 14.61 11.11
N ARG A 110 3.20 15.79 11.31
CA ARG A 110 3.11 16.85 10.30
C ARG A 110 4.45 17.48 9.94
N VAL A 111 5.32 17.68 10.92
CA VAL A 111 6.56 18.45 10.71
C VAL A 111 7.75 17.50 10.62
N VAL A 112 7.98 16.68 11.65
CA VAL A 112 9.20 15.88 11.74
C VAL A 112 9.16 14.73 10.74
N VAL A 113 8.09 13.94 10.77
CA VAL A 113 8.00 12.74 9.94
C VAL A 113 7.85 13.10 8.47
N MET A 114 6.98 14.05 8.14
CA MET A 114 6.78 14.51 6.77
C MET A 114 8.08 15.04 6.14
N GLU A 115 8.74 16.01 6.78
CA GLU A 115 9.96 16.64 6.25
C GLU A 115 11.10 15.62 6.14
N THR A 116 11.29 14.78 7.17
CA THR A 116 12.34 13.75 7.15
C THR A 116 12.11 12.77 6.00
N THR A 117 10.86 12.32 5.80
CA THR A 117 10.54 11.36 4.74
C THR A 117 10.74 11.96 3.35
N CYS A 118 10.29 13.21 3.15
CA CYS A 118 10.50 13.96 1.92
C CYS A 118 12.01 14.16 1.63
N PHE A 119 12.77 14.57 2.65
CA PHE A 119 14.22 14.75 2.55
C PHE A 119 14.93 13.45 2.16
N LEU A 120 14.58 12.34 2.81
CA LEU A 120 15.18 11.04 2.54
C LEU A 120 14.91 10.59 1.10
N ALA A 121 13.67 10.73 0.61
CA ALA A 121 13.33 10.41 -0.78
C ALA A 121 14.15 11.24 -1.77
N SER A 122 14.22 12.57 -1.57
CA SER A 122 14.95 13.45 -2.48
C SER A 122 16.47 13.23 -2.48
N LYS A 123 17.05 12.89 -1.32
CA LYS A 123 18.51 12.70 -1.18
C LYS A 123 18.98 11.31 -1.59
N PHE A 124 18.21 10.26 -1.30
CA PHE A 124 18.60 8.87 -1.52
C PHE A 124 17.86 8.20 -2.69
N GLY A 125 16.96 8.92 -3.37
CA GLY A 125 16.18 8.41 -4.49
C GLY A 125 16.93 8.25 -5.82
N THR A 126 18.22 8.61 -5.90
CA THR A 126 19.01 8.50 -7.16
C THR A 126 19.13 7.06 -7.65
N ASP A 127 19.48 6.13 -6.76
CA ASP A 127 19.71 4.73 -7.11
C ASP A 127 18.42 3.95 -7.45
N PRO A 128 17.29 4.12 -6.72
CA PRO A 128 16.07 3.39 -7.03
C PRO A 128 15.26 3.95 -8.22
N TYR A 129 15.53 5.18 -8.68
CA TYR A 129 14.79 5.76 -9.80
C TYR A 129 15.07 4.97 -11.10
N GLY A 130 14.06 4.23 -11.59
CA GLY A 130 14.14 3.38 -12.79
C GLY A 130 14.75 2.03 -12.60
N ASN A 131 15.28 1.77 -11.41
CA ASN A 131 15.84 0.49 -11.06
C ASN A 131 14.79 -0.33 -10.30
N CYS A 132 13.80 -0.84 -11.05
CA CYS A 132 12.68 -1.56 -10.50
C CYS A 132 12.74 -3.06 -10.87
N PRO A 133 13.27 -3.93 -9.98
CA PRO A 133 13.31 -5.37 -10.24
C PRO A 133 11.89 -5.96 -10.32
N ALA A 134 11.72 -7.06 -11.04
CA ALA A 134 10.39 -7.67 -11.32
C ALA A 134 9.57 -7.94 -10.04
N LEU A 135 10.21 -8.42 -8.97
CA LEU A 135 9.56 -8.66 -7.67
C LEU A 135 9.04 -7.38 -7.02
N PHE A 136 9.73 -6.25 -7.22
CA PHE A 136 9.29 -4.95 -6.73
C PHE A 136 8.09 -4.44 -7.53
N LEU A 137 8.14 -4.55 -8.86
CA LEU A 137 7.03 -4.19 -9.74
C LEU A 137 5.73 -4.93 -9.35
N GLU A 138 5.82 -6.23 -9.11
CA GLU A 138 4.67 -7.03 -8.68
C GLU A 138 4.06 -6.51 -7.36
N ARG A 139 4.90 -6.15 -6.39
CA ARG A 139 4.46 -5.58 -5.11
C ARG A 139 3.67 -4.28 -5.29
N ILE A 140 4.10 -3.40 -6.18
CA ILE A 140 3.43 -2.12 -6.44
C ILE A 140 2.29 -2.23 -7.45
N GLY A 141 1.98 -3.45 -7.92
CA GLY A 141 0.89 -3.76 -8.84
C GLY A 141 1.19 -3.44 -10.31
N LEU A 142 2.47 -3.28 -10.67
CA LEU A 142 2.91 -3.12 -12.04
C LEU A 142 3.33 -4.48 -12.61
N ARG A 143 2.93 -4.81 -13.84
CA ARG A 143 3.35 -6.05 -14.50
C ARG A 143 4.59 -5.83 -15.38
N PRO A 144 5.55 -6.77 -15.40
CA PRO A 144 6.65 -6.73 -16.38
C PRO A 144 6.11 -6.77 -17.81
N GLY A 145 6.56 -5.88 -18.68
CA GLY A 145 6.22 -5.87 -20.11
C GLY A 145 5.02 -5.00 -20.53
N MET A 146 4.50 -4.14 -19.65
CA MET A 146 3.34 -3.28 -19.94
C MET A 146 3.69 -1.79 -20.08
N TRP A 147 4.97 -1.43 -20.12
CA TRP A 147 5.46 -0.05 -20.10
C TRP A 147 6.22 0.23 -21.41
N LYS A 148 5.76 1.23 -22.17
CA LYS A 148 6.34 1.70 -23.44
C LYS A 148 7.21 2.93 -23.19
#